data_AF-A0A2N1J9J2-F1
#
_entry.id   AF-A0A2N1J9J2-F1
#
_cell.length_a   1.000
_cell.length_b   1.000
_cell.length_c   1.000
_cell.angle_alpha   90.00
_cell.angle_beta   90.00
_cell.angle_gamma   90.00
#
_symmetry.space_group_name_H-M   'P 1'
#
loop_
_entity.id
_entity.type
_entity.pdbx_description
1 polymer ?
#
loop_
_entity_poly.entity_id
_entity_poly.type
_entity_poly.pdbx_seq_one_letter_code
_entity_poly.pdbx_strand_id
1 'polypeptide(L)'
;MRQHAIRYNDTQTAKADTCAVLFRATDGKSTGKTKVSVVIPPSEILAFQATYLPMLRTHLTEALKKRDKAKERRVDKLLTASRKRIEENNGKVKILGSKRGAGRRKRQRALHRAKRLRAARATPKT
;
A
#
# COMPACT_ATOMS: atom_id res chain seq x y z
N MET A 1 20.22 -52.73 -14.68
CA MET A 1 19.62 -51.40 -14.91
C MET A 1 18.12 -51.57 -15.12
N ARG A 2 17.29 -51.29 -14.12
CA ARG A 2 15.82 -51.38 -14.23
C ARG A 2 15.27 -50.05 -14.73
N GLN A 3 14.65 -50.06 -15.91
CA GLN A 3 13.91 -48.93 -16.43
C GLN A 3 12.61 -48.77 -15.63
N HIS A 4 12.44 -47.63 -14.94
CA HIS A 4 11.15 -47.21 -14.43
C HIS A 4 10.52 -46.29 -15.47
N ALA A 5 9.69 -46.86 -16.35
CA ALA A 5 8.82 -46.11 -17.22
C ALA A 5 7.74 -45.43 -16.37
N ILE A 6 7.86 -44.11 -16.21
CA ILE A 6 6.83 -43.27 -15.59
C ILE A 6 5.68 -43.17 -16.59
N ARG A 7 4.63 -43.95 -16.38
CA ARG A 7 3.39 -43.86 -17.14
C ARG A 7 2.69 -42.54 -16.76
N TYR A 8 2.78 -41.54 -17.64
CA TYR A 8 1.90 -40.37 -17.60
C TYR A 8 0.53 -40.79 -18.15
N ASN A 9 -0.38 -41.15 -17.27
CA ASN A 9 -1.80 -41.17 -17.60
C ASN A 9 -2.39 -39.85 -17.13
N ASP A 10 -2.63 -38.93 -18.04
CA ASP A 10 -3.66 -37.92 -17.86
C ASP A 10 -4.31 -37.67 -19.21
N THR A 11 -5.43 -38.33 -19.41
CA THR A 11 -6.39 -38.10 -20.49
C THR A 11 -6.89 -36.68 -20.39
N GLN A 12 -6.41 -35.79 -21.25
CA GLN A 12 -7.01 -34.48 -21.47
C GLN A 12 -8.37 -34.67 -22.16
N THR A 13 -9.43 -34.80 -21.37
CA THR A 13 -10.79 -34.63 -21.88
C THR A 13 -11.06 -33.14 -22.03
N ALA A 14 -10.66 -32.59 -23.17
CA ALA A 14 -10.94 -31.21 -23.53
C ALA A 14 -12.44 -31.01 -23.83
N LYS A 15 -13.10 -30.20 -22.98
CA LYS A 15 -14.29 -29.34 -23.20
C LYS A 15 -15.44 -29.54 -22.19
N ALA A 16 -15.40 -28.72 -21.13
CA ALA A 16 -16.58 -28.15 -20.43
C ALA A 16 -16.25 -26.90 -19.56
N ASP A 17 -15.00 -26.46 -19.46
CA ASP A 17 -14.54 -25.52 -18.41
C ASP A 17 -14.16 -24.11 -18.89
N THR A 18 -14.85 -23.52 -19.88
CA THR A 18 -14.43 -22.19 -20.39
C THR A 18 -14.57 -21.05 -19.37
N CYS A 19 -15.28 -21.26 -18.25
CA CYS A 19 -15.52 -20.24 -17.21
C CYS A 19 -15.36 -20.76 -15.77
N ALA A 20 -14.67 -21.88 -15.54
CA ALA A 20 -14.40 -22.33 -14.18
C ALA A 20 -13.32 -21.45 -13.51
N VAL A 21 -13.49 -21.14 -12.23
CA VAL A 21 -12.58 -20.28 -11.46
C VAL A 21 -11.85 -21.09 -10.39
N LEU A 22 -10.52 -21.01 -10.37
CA LEU A 22 -9.70 -21.63 -9.32
C LEU A 22 -9.49 -20.66 -8.15
N PHE A 23 -10.02 -21.03 -6.98
CA PHE A 23 -9.85 -20.29 -5.74
C PHE A 23 -8.74 -20.92 -4.88
N ARG A 24 -7.76 -20.12 -4.43
CA ARG A 24 -6.64 -20.58 -3.58
C ARG A 24 -6.51 -19.68 -2.35
N ALA A 25 -6.40 -20.28 -1.17
CA ALA A 25 -6.13 -19.58 0.08
C ALA A 25 -4.96 -20.23 0.82
N THR A 26 -4.12 -19.40 1.45
CA THR A 26 -3.00 -19.87 2.27
C THR A 26 -2.72 -18.91 3.43
N ASP A 27 -2.22 -19.45 4.53
CA ASP A 27 -1.77 -18.69 5.69
C ASP A 27 -0.36 -18.09 5.55
N GLY A 28 0.32 -18.32 4.42
CA GLY A 28 1.59 -17.66 4.08
C GLY A 28 2.81 -18.15 4.88
N LYS A 29 2.69 -19.23 5.67
CA LYS A 29 3.80 -19.76 6.48
C LYS A 29 4.81 -20.54 5.62
N SER A 30 6.08 -20.51 6.03
CA SER A 30 7.16 -21.22 5.31
C SER A 30 7.13 -22.73 5.57
N THR A 31 6.84 -23.14 6.80
CA THR A 31 6.70 -24.54 7.24
C THR A 31 5.31 -24.75 7.86
N GLY A 32 4.69 -25.91 7.62
CA GLY A 32 3.34 -26.21 8.16
C GLY A 32 2.21 -25.34 7.59
N LYS A 33 2.33 -24.90 6.34
CA LYS A 33 1.33 -24.02 5.69
C LYS A 33 0.01 -24.72 5.44
N THR A 34 -1.07 -24.05 5.84
CA THR A 34 -2.42 -24.45 5.43
C THR A 34 -2.67 -23.91 4.02
N LYS A 35 -3.10 -24.80 3.12
CA LYS A 35 -3.45 -24.47 1.73
C LYS A 35 -4.81 -25.06 1.42
N VAL A 36 -5.69 -24.20 0.93
CA VAL A 36 -7.00 -24.59 0.42
C VAL A 36 -7.02 -24.26 -1.06
N SER A 37 -7.51 -25.18 -1.89
CA SER A 37 -7.69 -24.97 -3.32
C SER A 37 -9.00 -25.60 -3.75
N VAL A 38 -9.86 -24.82 -4.40
CA VAL A 38 -11.18 -25.25 -4.87
C VAL A 38 -11.39 -24.74 -6.29
N VAL A 39 -11.86 -25.60 -7.18
CA VAL A 39 -12.30 -25.21 -8.53
C VAL A 39 -13.79 -24.99 -8.48
N ILE A 40 -14.25 -23.81 -8.88
CA ILE A 40 -15.65 -23.41 -8.82
C ILE A 40 -16.20 -23.40 -10.25
N PRO A 41 -17.21 -24.23 -10.56
CA PRO A 41 -17.86 -24.20 -11.86
C PRO A 41 -18.73 -22.94 -12.00
N PRO A 42 -19.03 -22.49 -13.24
CA PRO A 42 -19.84 -21.30 -13.47
C PRO A 42 -21.27 -21.41 -12.91
N SER A 43 -21.81 -22.62 -12.76
CA SER A 43 -23.13 -22.88 -12.15
C SER A 43 -23.19 -22.53 -10.67
N GLU A 44 -22.07 -22.66 -9.94
CA GLU A 44 -22.02 -22.51 -8.49
C GLU A 44 -21.42 -21.17 -8.04
N ILE A 45 -20.97 -20.33 -8.99
CA ILE A 45 -20.25 -19.08 -8.67
C ILE A 45 -21.08 -18.11 -7.82
N LEU A 46 -22.39 -18.02 -8.07
CA LEU A 46 -23.28 -17.14 -7.32
C LEU A 46 -23.54 -17.67 -5.90
N ALA A 47 -23.69 -18.99 -5.74
CA ALA A 47 -23.83 -19.64 -4.44
C ALA A 47 -22.56 -19.50 -3.60
N PHE A 48 -21.39 -19.67 -4.23
CA PHE A 48 -20.10 -19.41 -3.62
C PHE A 48 -19.98 -17.95 -3.18
N GLN A 49 -20.32 -16.98 -4.05
CA GLN A 49 -20.27 -15.56 -3.69
C GLN A 49 -21.18 -15.22 -2.50
N ALA A 50 -22.40 -15.76 -2.48
CA ALA A 50 -23.39 -15.52 -1.44
C ALA A 50 -22.92 -15.99 -0.06
N THR A 51 -22.14 -17.08 0.01
CA THR A 51 -21.59 -17.64 1.25
C THR A 51 -20.24 -17.04 1.63
N TYR A 52 -19.37 -16.83 0.65
CA TYR A 52 -18.01 -16.34 0.84
C TYR A 52 -17.94 -14.87 1.27
N LEU A 53 -18.77 -13.99 0.71
CA LEU A 53 -18.73 -12.56 1.03
C LEU A 53 -19.12 -12.25 2.49
N PRO A 54 -20.21 -12.81 3.06
CA PRO A 54 -20.51 -12.64 4.48
C PRO A 54 -19.40 -13.18 5.37
N MET A 55 -18.87 -14.38 5.07
CA MET A 55 -17.76 -14.98 5.82
C MET A 55 -16.54 -14.04 5.84
N LEU A 56 -16.14 -13.50 4.69
CA LEU A 56 -15.06 -12.52 4.61
C LEU A 56 -15.35 -11.26 5.41
N ARG A 57 -16.55 -10.70 5.30
CA ARG A 57 -16.92 -9.49 6.03
C ARG A 57 -16.79 -9.71 7.52
N THR A 58 -17.35 -10.80 8.05
CA THR A 58 -17.29 -11.16 9.47
C THR A 58 -15.85 -11.29 9.97
N HIS A 59 -14.99 -12.03 9.24
CA HIS A 59 -13.60 -12.24 9.68
C HIS A 59 -12.70 -11.01 9.50
N LEU A 60 -13.00 -10.12 8.55
CA LEU A 60 -12.18 -8.92 8.29
C LEU A 60 -12.66 -7.68 9.04
N THR A 61 -13.90 -7.63 9.53
CA THR A 61 -14.43 -6.45 10.23
C THR A 61 -13.62 -6.06 11.47
N GLU A 62 -13.06 -7.04 12.18
CA GLU A 62 -12.26 -6.78 13.39
C GLU A 62 -10.83 -6.32 13.06
N ALA A 63 -10.29 -6.77 11.93
CA ALA A 63 -8.92 -6.46 11.50
C ALA A 63 -8.79 -5.07 10.84
N LEU A 64 -9.90 -4.49 10.36
CA LEU A 64 -9.90 -3.25 9.61
C LEU A 64 -10.33 -2.06 10.48
N LYS A 65 -9.62 -0.94 10.36
CA LYS A 65 -10.00 0.29 11.06
C LYS A 65 -11.28 0.87 10.47
N LYS A 66 -12.11 1.49 11.31
CA LYS A 66 -13.28 2.24 10.85
C LYS A 66 -12.85 3.29 9.82
N ARG A 67 -13.62 3.36 8.73
CA ARG A 67 -13.40 4.28 7.63
C ARG A 67 -13.55 5.73 8.11
N ASP A 68 -12.46 6.48 8.15
CA ASP A 68 -12.51 7.93 8.35
C ASP A 68 -12.69 8.62 6.99
N LYS A 69 -13.96 8.78 6.60
CA LYS A 69 -14.36 9.38 5.32
C LYS A 69 -13.82 10.81 5.16
N ALA A 70 -13.64 11.55 6.26
CA ALA A 70 -13.10 12.90 6.21
C ALA A 70 -11.60 12.89 5.91
N LYS A 71 -10.85 12.01 6.59
CA LYS A 71 -9.42 11.82 6.34
C LYS A 71 -9.16 11.31 4.92
N GLU A 72 -9.90 10.31 4.46
CA GLU A 72 -9.76 9.78 3.10
C GLU A 72 -10.05 10.83 2.04
N ARG A 73 -11.17 11.57 2.14
CA ARG A 73 -11.48 12.67 1.21
C ARG A 73 -10.39 13.74 1.20
N ARG A 74 -9.77 14.03 2.34
CA ARG A 74 -8.65 14.99 2.43
C ARG A 74 -7.42 14.44 1.70
N VAL A 75 -7.09 13.17 1.89
CA VAL A 75 -5.97 12.49 1.20
C VAL A 75 -6.23 12.47 -0.31
N ASP A 76 -7.44 12.10 -0.74
CA ASP A 76 -7.81 12.07 -2.16
C ASP A 76 -7.69 13.45 -2.80
N LYS A 77 -8.22 14.49 -2.14
CA LYS A 77 -8.06 15.88 -2.62
C LYS A 77 -6.59 16.27 -2.76
N LEU A 78 -5.74 15.90 -1.79
CA LEU A 78 -4.29 16.17 -1.85
C LEU A 78 -3.61 15.42 -2.99
N LEU A 79 -3.96 14.14 -3.20
CA LEU A 79 -3.41 13.33 -4.28
C LEU A 79 -3.84 13.87 -5.65
N THR A 80 -5.12 14.20 -5.82
CA THR A 80 -5.64 14.82 -7.06
C THR A 80 -4.97 16.16 -7.32
N ALA A 81 -4.84 17.02 -6.31
CA ALA A 81 -4.10 18.28 -6.45
C ALA A 81 -2.60 18.07 -6.73
N SER A 82 -2.00 16.99 -6.22
CA SER A 82 -0.62 16.63 -6.52
C SER A 82 -0.45 16.16 -7.96
N ARG A 83 -1.35 15.31 -8.45
CA ARG A 83 -1.37 14.81 -9.84
C ARG A 83 -1.55 15.96 -10.82
N LYS A 84 -2.54 16.82 -10.58
CA LYS A 84 -2.79 18.03 -11.39
C LYS A 84 -1.55 18.94 -11.46
N ARG A 85 -0.87 19.19 -10.33
CA ARG A 85 0.38 19.99 -10.30
C ARG A 85 1.53 19.35 -11.08
N ILE A 86 1.59 18.03 -11.18
CA ILE A 86 2.64 17.34 -11.94
C ILE A 86 2.34 17.43 -13.44
N GLU A 87 1.08 17.21 -13.83
CA GLU A 87 0.60 17.36 -15.21
C GLU A 87 0.83 18.79 -15.73
N GLU A 88 0.43 19.81 -14.98
CA GLU A 88 0.65 21.23 -15.32
C GLU A 88 2.14 21.61 -15.44
N ASN A 89 3.05 20.79 -14.91
CA ASN A 89 4.49 21.02 -14.94
C ASN A 89 5.23 20.06 -15.89
N ASN A 90 4.55 19.56 -16.94
CA ASN A 90 5.10 18.63 -17.93
C ASN A 90 5.72 17.37 -17.29
N GLY A 91 5.06 16.82 -16.26
CA GLY A 91 5.53 15.63 -15.56
C GLY A 91 6.68 15.89 -14.56
N LYS A 92 7.10 17.15 -14.36
CA LYS A 92 8.20 17.49 -13.45
C LYS A 92 7.66 17.98 -12.11
N VAL A 93 8.22 17.46 -11.01
CA VAL A 93 7.93 17.96 -9.67
C VAL A 93 8.68 19.28 -9.47
N LYS A 94 7.98 20.42 -9.53
CA LYS A 94 8.55 21.72 -9.16
C LYS A 94 8.82 21.78 -7.66
N ILE A 95 10.09 21.66 -7.27
CA ILE A 95 10.53 21.91 -5.89
C ILE A 95 10.68 23.43 -5.71
N LEU A 96 9.63 24.09 -5.24
CA LEU A 96 9.66 25.51 -4.89
C LEU A 96 10.14 25.67 -3.45
N GLY A 97 11.27 26.38 -3.27
CA GLY A 97 11.82 26.73 -1.97
C GLY A 97 13.35 26.71 -1.92
N SER A 98 13.93 27.43 -0.96
CA SER A 98 15.36 27.36 -0.67
C SER A 98 15.77 25.92 -0.32
N LYS A 99 16.96 25.48 -0.77
CA LYS A 99 17.53 24.16 -0.47
C LYS A 99 17.35 23.81 1.02
N ARG A 100 17.01 22.54 1.28
CA ARG A 100 16.72 21.99 2.62
C ARG A 100 17.67 22.57 3.67
N GLY A 101 17.12 23.06 4.79
CA GLY A 101 17.91 23.60 5.91
C GLY A 101 18.18 25.10 5.87
N ALA A 102 17.83 25.84 4.82
CA ALA A 102 17.98 27.30 4.80
C ALA A 102 17.13 28.00 5.89
N GLY A 103 15.89 27.53 6.15
CA GLY A 103 15.07 28.04 7.26
C GLY A 103 15.71 27.79 8.63
N ARG A 104 16.29 26.60 8.86
CA ARG A 104 17.06 26.28 10.07
C ARG A 104 18.27 27.20 10.20
N ARG A 105 19.02 27.42 9.11
CA ARG A 105 20.20 28.30 9.09
C ARG A 105 19.82 29.76 9.37
N LYS A 106 18.70 30.25 8.82
CA LYS A 106 18.16 31.60 9.10
C LYS A 106 17.80 31.75 10.58
N ARG A 107 17.10 30.78 11.17
CA ARG A 107 16.76 30.77 12.60
C ARG A 107 18.01 30.76 13.48
N GLN A 108 18.99 29.91 13.16
CA GLN A 108 20.25 29.84 13.90
C GLN A 108 21.02 31.16 13.84
N ARG A 109 21.13 31.78 12.66
CA ARG A 109 21.77 33.10 12.50
C ARG A 109 21.09 34.18 13.33
N ALA A 110 19.75 34.21 13.35
CA ALA A 110 19.00 35.15 14.17
C ALA A 110 19.27 34.95 15.67
N LEU A 111 19.27 33.69 16.15
CA LEU A 111 19.59 33.35 17.53
C LEU A 111 21.02 33.75 17.92
N HIS A 112 22.01 33.45 17.07
CA HIS A 112 23.40 33.85 17.31
C HIS A 112 23.57 35.38 17.34
N ARG A 113 22.91 36.11 16.41
CA ARG A 113 22.91 37.58 16.42
C ARG A 113 22.33 38.13 17.72
N ALA A 114 21.19 37.61 18.17
CA ALA A 114 20.55 38.03 19.41
C ALA A 114 21.45 37.77 20.63
N LYS A 115 22.11 36.60 20.71
CA LYS A 115 23.08 36.28 21.77
C LYS A 115 24.25 37.28 21.79
N ARG A 116 24.84 37.57 20.62
CA ARG A 116 25.95 38.53 20.50
C ARG A 116 25.55 39.93 20.96
N LEU A 117 24.36 40.39 20.58
CA LEU A 117 23.85 41.71 21.00
C LEU A 117 23.60 41.78 22.51
N ARG A 118 23.13 40.70 23.14
CA ARG A 118 22.96 40.64 24.61
C ARG A 118 24.30 40.66 25.33
N ALA A 119 25.29 39.90 24.85
CA ALA A 119 26.64 39.89 25.44
C ALA A 119 27.35 41.25 25.32
N ALA A 120 27.22 41.92 24.17
CA ALA A 120 27.78 43.26 23.95
C ALA A 120 27.09 44.36 24.77
N ARG A 121 25.83 44.15 25.17
CA ARG A 121 25.12 45.05 26.10
C ARG A 121 25.48 44.80 27.57
N ALA A 122 25.86 43.57 27.92
CA ALA A 122 26.17 43.17 29.29
C ALA A 122 27.61 43.52 29.71
N THR A 123 28.48 43.83 28.75
CA THR A 123 29.83 44.35 29.02
C THR A 123 29.78 45.87 29.02
N PRO A 124 29.98 46.55 30.17
CA PRO A 124 30.08 48.00 30.17
C PRO A 124 31.31 48.39 29.35
N LYS A 125 31.16 49.31 28.40
CA LYS A 125 32.30 49.92 27.71
C LYS A 125 33.14 50.63 28.78
N THR A 126 34.30 50.06 29.08
CA THR A 126 35.42 50.75 29.76
C THR A 126 35.96 51.85 28.88
#